data_AF-A0A6P1Q3E5-F1
#
_entry.id   AF-A0A6P1Q3E5-F1
#
_cell.length_a   1.000
_cell.length_b   1.000
_cell.length_c   1.000
_cell.angle_alpha   90.00
_cell.angle_beta   90.00
_cell.angle_gamma   90.00
#
_symmetry.space_group_name_H-M   'P 1'
#
loop_
_entity.id
_entity.type
_entity.pdbx_description
1 polymer ?
#
loop_
_entity_poly.entity_id
_entity_poly.type
_entity_poly.pdbx_seq_one_letter_code
_entity_poly.pdbx_strand_id
1 'polypeptide(L)'
;MGIFNHSNFNKDDIDDLMALTTFNWESYSSAIWEKSFQEYSGELGWKVITAEDINYSGKTGGYNQFYGENLLLATSEVSVLGKYDNDGKLTSIGLSYWGTGTAHDAEDWTSNFLMDMLTNVGVALSYQGSADGYIFAAFNDLLTKVSEFAQANGLSGKDIIVTGLSMGGMSVNSMASASSMGHWKGFYEDSVYVSLSSPTQNRLDDKVLNIGLENDPIFRVLDGDSISPDSFNVHDKPQESCTNNIVAFNDHYIKNDILSLLNLVAWQGGHNPKWYMNAINAISKSIYYDITDKNSTVITAQLSDKLRETTWVEDLNYKALPHEGPTFILGSDKADLIAGGKGMDYLEGFAGDDVFRDAGGFNVIDGGAGYDLFDLQGEISKTSIAKISNGILAIKGADGGITLLHDVEAIKETYWFLWDNYLTYEVTNEGLTLDGKLSLTYANSVHASTEQSGEIFAPENGGFYVDQTSWLVGSAQDTVMHGSRSSDVFVCQSGDDVIYTNGGDDTILLTGNDIGNKTVYGFGQDDKLAFMANTQTTANGSYLDYLSECENGVQFTCDAGSITLVGVTLDQLHESQFVLA
;
A
#
# COMPACT_ATOMS: atom_id res chain seq x y z
N MET A 1 -0.09 -10.18 3.75
CA MET A 1 1.23 -10.21 3.05
C MET A 1 1.27 -8.93 2.26
N GLY A 2 2.18 -8.00 2.55
CA GLY A 2 2.10 -6.66 1.98
C GLY A 2 2.12 -6.60 0.45
N ILE A 3 1.62 -5.48 -0.09
CA ILE A 3 1.32 -5.23 -1.51
C ILE A 3 2.45 -5.55 -2.50
N PHE A 4 3.71 -5.49 -2.06
CA PHE A 4 4.87 -5.80 -2.90
C PHE A 4 5.44 -7.20 -2.70
N ASN A 5 4.88 -8.01 -1.80
CA ASN A 5 5.35 -9.39 -1.63
C ASN A 5 4.99 -10.22 -2.86
N HIS A 6 6.02 -10.76 -3.51
CA HIS A 6 5.85 -11.55 -4.72
C HIS A 6 7.03 -12.52 -4.93
N SER A 7 6.74 -13.81 -4.99
CA SER A 7 7.77 -14.85 -5.15
C SER A 7 8.86 -14.72 -4.08
N ASN A 8 10.12 -14.43 -4.47
CA ASN A 8 11.24 -14.21 -3.55
C ASN A 8 11.45 -12.73 -3.16
N PHE A 9 10.66 -11.81 -3.71
CA PHE A 9 10.72 -10.38 -3.39
C PHE A 9 9.77 -10.03 -2.26
N ASN A 10 10.27 -9.31 -1.26
CA ASN A 10 9.49 -8.89 -0.10
C ASN A 10 9.92 -7.51 0.41
N LYS A 11 9.32 -7.05 1.51
CA LYS A 11 9.61 -5.74 2.12
C LYS A 11 11.10 -5.44 2.32
N ASP A 12 11.90 -6.43 2.72
CA ASP A 12 13.33 -6.25 3.00
C ASP A 12 14.15 -5.98 1.73
N ASP A 13 13.61 -6.29 0.56
CA ASP A 13 14.26 -6.09 -0.74
C ASP A 13 13.92 -4.72 -1.38
N ILE A 14 13.00 -3.95 -0.78
CA ILE A 14 12.55 -2.65 -1.35
C ILE A 14 13.71 -1.67 -1.46
N ASP A 15 14.58 -1.59 -0.45
CA ASP A 15 15.74 -0.69 -0.48
C ASP A 15 16.72 -1.04 -1.61
N ASP A 16 16.85 -2.33 -1.94
CA ASP A 16 17.65 -2.77 -3.08
C ASP A 16 17.00 -2.36 -4.41
N LEU A 17 15.68 -2.54 -4.56
CA LEU A 17 14.93 -2.04 -5.73
C LEU A 17 15.09 -0.52 -5.90
N MET A 18 14.98 0.23 -4.80
CA MET A 18 15.09 1.68 -4.79
C MET A 18 16.50 2.14 -5.17
N ALA A 19 17.54 1.47 -4.68
CA ALA A 19 18.92 1.76 -5.06
C ALA A 19 19.17 1.53 -6.56
N LEU A 20 18.71 0.40 -7.10
CA LEU A 20 18.90 0.03 -8.51
C LEU A 20 18.16 0.96 -9.47
N THR A 21 16.96 1.41 -9.10
CA THR A 21 16.18 2.34 -9.92
C THR A 21 16.75 3.76 -9.84
N THR A 22 17.16 4.21 -8.66
CA THR A 22 17.80 5.53 -8.45
C THR A 22 19.04 5.70 -9.32
N PHE A 23 19.90 4.67 -9.43
CA PHE A 23 21.12 4.73 -10.25
C PHE A 23 20.86 5.16 -11.70
N ASN A 24 19.90 4.51 -12.38
CA ASN A 24 19.56 4.85 -13.75
C ASN A 24 18.97 6.26 -13.84
N TRP A 25 18.15 6.64 -12.86
CA TRP A 25 17.38 7.88 -12.96
C TRP A 25 18.16 9.14 -12.64
N GLU A 26 19.12 9.08 -11.71
CA GLU A 26 20.07 10.18 -11.48
C GLU A 26 20.89 10.49 -12.74
N SER A 27 21.15 9.48 -13.56
CA SER A 27 21.83 9.65 -14.84
C SER A 27 20.90 10.23 -15.92
N TYR A 28 19.59 9.97 -15.82
CA TYR A 28 18.56 10.45 -16.74
C TYR A 28 18.03 11.86 -16.41
N SER A 29 18.19 12.37 -15.18
CA SER A 29 17.60 13.65 -14.77
C SER A 29 18.42 14.33 -13.68
N SER A 30 18.51 15.66 -13.76
CA SER A 30 19.12 16.49 -12.70
C SER A 30 18.19 16.70 -11.48
N ALA A 31 17.16 15.87 -11.32
CA ALA A 31 16.21 15.99 -10.21
C ALA A 31 16.91 15.63 -8.88
N ILE A 32 16.59 16.38 -7.83
CA ILE A 32 17.08 16.12 -6.47
C ILE A 32 16.14 15.08 -5.84
N TRP A 33 16.71 13.97 -5.41
CA TRP A 33 16.02 12.89 -4.72
C TRP A 33 16.05 13.07 -3.21
N GLU A 34 15.13 12.41 -2.51
CA GLU A 34 15.19 12.28 -1.05
C GLU A 34 16.49 11.57 -0.64
N LYS A 35 16.92 10.58 -1.43
CA LYS A 35 18.15 9.81 -1.23
C LYS A 35 18.80 9.48 -2.56
N SER A 36 20.09 9.77 -2.66
CA SER A 36 20.91 9.55 -3.85
C SER A 36 21.43 8.12 -3.97
N PHE A 37 21.87 7.73 -5.18
CA PHE A 37 22.54 6.43 -5.33
C PHE A 37 23.81 6.33 -4.46
N GLN A 38 24.53 7.44 -4.26
CA GLN A 38 25.71 7.43 -3.39
C GLN A 38 25.36 7.11 -1.93
N GLU A 39 24.22 7.61 -1.44
CA GLU A 39 23.73 7.31 -0.10
C GLU A 39 23.31 5.83 0.01
N TYR A 40 22.53 5.33 -0.96
CA TYR A 40 22.21 3.89 -1.02
C TYR A 40 23.46 3.01 -1.12
N SER A 41 24.44 3.39 -1.95
CA SER A 41 25.71 2.69 -2.10
C SER A 41 26.48 2.62 -0.79
N GLY A 42 26.51 3.71 -0.02
CA GLY A 42 27.16 3.78 1.28
C GLY A 42 26.50 2.91 2.35
N GLU A 43 25.17 2.74 2.29
CA GLU A 43 24.41 1.97 3.28
C GLU A 43 24.27 0.48 2.92
N LEU A 44 23.99 0.19 1.65
CA LEU A 44 23.66 -1.16 1.17
C LEU A 44 24.84 -1.86 0.47
N GLY A 45 25.87 -1.12 0.08
CA GLY A 45 27.07 -1.68 -0.56
C GLY A 45 26.95 -1.90 -2.08
N TRP A 46 25.96 -1.29 -2.76
CA TRP A 46 25.82 -1.36 -4.22
C TRP A 46 26.93 -0.58 -4.94
N LYS A 47 27.55 -1.20 -5.94
CA LYS A 47 28.60 -0.60 -6.78
C LYS A 47 28.40 -0.98 -8.24
N VAL A 48 28.79 -0.11 -9.15
CA VAL A 48 28.76 -0.38 -10.59
C VAL A 48 29.71 -1.53 -10.92
N ILE A 49 29.26 -2.45 -11.76
CA ILE A 49 30.07 -3.48 -12.42
C ILE A 49 30.35 -3.01 -13.85
N THR A 50 31.62 -2.82 -14.17
CA THR A 50 32.07 -2.31 -15.47
C THR A 50 32.29 -3.45 -16.48
N ALA A 51 32.44 -3.09 -17.76
CA ALA A 51 32.79 -4.05 -18.80
C ALA A 51 34.13 -4.76 -18.53
N GLU A 52 35.09 -4.08 -17.88
CA GLU A 52 36.38 -4.68 -17.51
C GLU A 52 36.19 -5.77 -16.44
N ASP A 53 35.35 -5.51 -15.43
CA ASP A 53 35.10 -6.45 -14.32
C ASP A 53 34.54 -7.79 -14.80
N ILE A 54 33.70 -7.78 -15.84
CA ILE A 54 33.07 -8.99 -16.42
C ILE A 54 33.71 -9.43 -17.73
N ASN A 55 34.83 -8.83 -18.14
CA ASN A 55 35.53 -9.11 -19.39
C ASN A 55 34.59 -9.08 -20.63
N TYR A 56 33.75 -8.05 -20.70
CA TYR A 56 32.83 -7.79 -21.80
C TYR A 56 33.45 -6.80 -22.80
N SER A 57 33.35 -7.10 -24.11
CA SER A 57 33.94 -6.30 -25.18
C SER A 57 32.94 -5.46 -25.98
N GLY A 58 31.66 -5.51 -25.62
CA GLY A 58 30.63 -4.72 -26.29
C GLY A 58 30.66 -3.24 -25.92
N LYS A 59 29.70 -2.48 -26.45
CA LYS A 59 29.64 -1.03 -26.28
C LYS A 59 29.14 -0.65 -24.89
N THR A 60 29.80 0.32 -24.26
CA THR A 60 29.38 0.96 -23.00
C THR A 60 29.30 2.47 -23.13
N GLY A 61 28.58 3.12 -22.20
CA GLY A 61 28.39 4.57 -22.13
C GLY A 61 29.22 5.26 -21.05
N GLY A 62 29.11 6.59 -20.98
CA GLY A 62 29.84 7.42 -20.01
C GLY A 62 29.42 7.19 -18.56
N TYR A 63 28.25 6.59 -18.32
CA TYR A 63 27.72 6.25 -17.00
C TYR A 63 27.87 4.75 -16.69
N ASN A 64 28.70 4.03 -17.47
CA ASN A 64 28.88 2.58 -17.40
C ASN A 64 27.63 1.75 -17.71
N GLN A 65 26.63 2.33 -18.37
CA GLN A 65 25.57 1.53 -18.98
C GLN A 65 26.12 0.70 -20.15
N PHE A 66 25.54 -0.47 -20.38
CA PHE A 66 25.83 -1.33 -21.52
C PHE A 66 24.78 -1.11 -22.59
N TYR A 67 25.20 -1.11 -23.86
CA TYR A 67 24.32 -0.94 -25.02
C TYR A 67 24.00 -2.29 -25.69
N GLY A 68 22.85 -2.35 -26.34
CA GLY A 68 22.41 -3.51 -27.10
C GLY A 68 23.41 -3.95 -28.19
N GLU A 69 23.54 -5.26 -28.32
CA GLU A 69 24.48 -5.96 -29.21
C GLU A 69 24.00 -6.01 -30.67
N ASN A 70 22.69 -5.88 -30.87
CA ASN A 70 22.07 -5.91 -32.18
C ASN A 70 21.90 -4.50 -32.74
N LEU A 71 22.23 -4.28 -34.02
CA LEU A 71 22.11 -2.98 -34.68
C LEU A 71 20.71 -2.35 -34.57
N LEU A 72 19.65 -3.15 -34.60
CA LEU A 72 18.27 -2.65 -34.49
C LEU A 72 17.88 -2.29 -33.05
N LEU A 73 18.64 -2.77 -32.07
CA LEU A 73 18.40 -2.59 -30.63
C LEU A 73 19.60 -1.89 -29.96
N ALA A 74 20.44 -1.20 -30.73
CA ALA A 74 21.72 -0.66 -30.26
C ALA A 74 21.58 0.51 -29.27
N THR A 75 20.36 1.01 -29.08
CA THR A 75 19.97 2.07 -28.13
C THR A 75 19.36 1.51 -26.85
N SER A 76 19.11 0.20 -26.79
CA SER A 76 18.69 -0.45 -25.55
C SER A 76 19.83 -0.38 -24.53
N GLU A 77 19.52 0.00 -23.29
CA GLU A 77 20.50 0.23 -22.23
C GLU A 77 20.20 -0.58 -20.96
N VAL A 78 21.25 -1.09 -20.31
CA VAL A 78 21.17 -1.75 -19.01
C VAL A 78 22.37 -1.38 -18.15
N SER A 79 22.12 -1.15 -16.86
CA SER A 79 23.16 -0.99 -15.84
C SER A 79 23.34 -2.29 -15.08
N VAL A 80 24.59 -2.69 -14.82
CA VAL A 80 24.93 -3.85 -14.01
C VAL A 80 25.57 -3.36 -12.72
N LEU A 81 25.00 -3.74 -11.58
CA LEU A 81 25.47 -3.37 -10.25
C LEU A 81 25.74 -4.62 -9.42
N GLY A 82 26.69 -4.56 -8.49
CA GLY A 82 26.98 -5.60 -7.52
C GLY A 82 26.83 -5.08 -6.10
N LYS A 83 26.18 -5.85 -5.23
CA LYS A 83 26.10 -5.60 -3.80
C LYS A 83 27.24 -6.35 -3.11
N TYR A 84 27.97 -5.67 -2.23
CA TYR A 84 29.12 -6.23 -1.53
C TYR A 84 28.93 -6.13 -0.02
N ASP A 85 29.27 -7.19 0.71
CA ASP A 85 29.31 -7.15 2.17
C ASP A 85 30.54 -6.38 2.70
N ASN A 86 30.63 -6.27 4.03
CA ASN A 86 31.72 -5.55 4.71
C ASN A 86 33.11 -6.16 4.47
N ASP A 87 33.18 -7.44 4.08
CA ASP A 87 34.43 -8.13 3.76
C ASP A 87 34.79 -7.98 2.27
N GLY A 88 33.96 -7.28 1.49
CA GLY A 88 34.13 -7.05 0.06
C GLY A 88 33.73 -8.24 -0.81
N LYS A 89 32.98 -9.21 -0.26
CA LYS A 89 32.45 -10.33 -1.03
C LYS A 89 31.17 -9.89 -1.75
N LEU A 90 31.07 -10.23 -3.04
CA LEU A 90 29.86 -10.02 -3.83
C LEU A 90 28.73 -10.92 -3.30
N THR A 91 27.57 -10.32 -2.99
CA THR A 91 26.41 -11.03 -2.42
C THR A 91 25.17 -10.99 -3.31
N SER A 92 25.05 -9.99 -4.19
CA SER A 92 23.94 -9.87 -5.14
C SER A 92 24.38 -9.11 -6.39
N ILE A 93 23.70 -9.32 -7.51
CA ILE A 93 23.85 -8.53 -8.74
C ILE A 93 22.50 -7.94 -9.13
N GLY A 94 22.50 -6.65 -9.45
CA GLY A 94 21.34 -5.91 -9.95
C GLY A 94 21.48 -5.65 -11.44
N LEU A 95 20.43 -5.95 -12.20
CA LEU A 95 20.26 -5.58 -13.59
C LEU A 95 19.16 -4.52 -13.67
N SER A 96 19.55 -3.28 -13.96
CA SER A 96 18.62 -2.15 -14.03
C SER A 96 18.50 -1.67 -15.47
N TYR A 97 17.39 -2.02 -16.14
CA TYR A 97 17.11 -1.63 -17.51
C TYR A 97 16.61 -0.18 -17.60
N TRP A 98 17.06 0.51 -18.65
CA TRP A 98 16.69 1.90 -18.87
C TRP A 98 15.35 2.01 -19.59
N GLY A 99 14.63 3.09 -19.28
CA GLY A 99 13.46 3.51 -20.04
C GLY A 99 13.84 4.12 -21.40
N THR A 100 12.86 4.69 -22.08
CA THR A 100 13.07 5.37 -23.38
C THR A 100 14.06 6.54 -23.23
N GLY A 101 15.12 6.56 -24.03
CA GLY A 101 16.14 7.61 -24.02
C GLY A 101 17.49 7.11 -23.50
N THR A 102 18.30 8.03 -23.00
CA THR A 102 19.64 7.77 -22.44
C THR A 102 19.98 8.87 -21.44
N ALA A 103 21.20 8.90 -20.93
CA ALA A 103 21.67 9.93 -20.00
C ALA A 103 21.41 11.36 -20.55
N HIS A 104 20.96 12.26 -19.67
CA HIS A 104 20.42 13.57 -20.07
C HIS A 104 21.44 14.51 -20.76
N ASP A 105 22.72 14.30 -20.52
CA ASP A 105 23.83 15.06 -21.08
C ASP A 105 24.51 14.36 -22.27
N ALA A 106 23.99 13.20 -22.71
CA ALA A 106 24.51 12.49 -23.87
C ALA A 106 24.24 13.26 -25.17
N GLU A 107 25.27 13.40 -26.03
CA GLU A 107 25.16 14.12 -27.31
C GLU A 107 24.14 13.49 -28.27
N ASP A 108 23.88 12.19 -28.13
CA ASP A 108 22.99 11.39 -28.97
C ASP A 108 21.60 11.14 -28.33
N TRP A 109 21.23 11.91 -27.30
CA TRP A 109 19.96 11.72 -26.57
C TRP A 109 18.73 11.66 -27.48
N THR A 110 18.63 12.59 -28.44
CA THR A 110 17.46 12.69 -29.33
C THR A 110 17.34 11.46 -30.25
N SER A 111 18.47 10.94 -30.73
CA SER A 111 18.48 9.75 -31.59
C SER A 111 18.16 8.47 -30.82
N ASN A 112 18.66 8.32 -29.59
CA ASN A 112 18.33 7.17 -28.74
C ASN A 112 16.83 7.18 -28.42
N PHE A 113 16.31 8.30 -27.93
CA PHE A 113 14.88 8.46 -27.64
C PHE A 113 13.98 8.09 -28.84
N LEU A 114 14.34 8.53 -30.06
CA LEU A 114 13.56 8.19 -31.26
C LEU A 114 13.61 6.69 -31.59
N MET A 115 14.79 6.06 -31.48
CA MET A 115 14.94 4.63 -31.76
C MET A 115 14.22 3.76 -30.73
N ASP A 116 14.22 4.17 -29.47
CA ASP A 116 13.51 3.50 -28.40
C ASP A 116 11.99 3.62 -28.60
N MET A 117 11.51 4.79 -29.01
CA MET A 117 10.11 4.98 -29.40
C MET A 117 9.71 4.09 -30.58
N LEU A 118 10.58 3.95 -31.59
CA LEU A 118 10.35 3.01 -32.69
C LEU A 118 10.30 1.56 -32.22
N THR A 119 11.13 1.18 -31.24
CA THR A 119 11.13 -0.16 -30.63
C THR A 119 9.81 -0.42 -29.90
N ASN A 120 9.37 0.52 -29.05
CA ASN A 120 8.09 0.42 -28.32
C ASN A 120 6.88 0.28 -29.28
N VAL A 121 6.81 1.13 -30.31
CA VAL A 121 5.76 1.04 -31.34
C VAL A 121 5.87 -0.27 -32.13
N GLY A 122 7.09 -0.71 -32.41
CA GLY A 122 7.36 -1.98 -33.08
C GLY A 122 6.81 -3.17 -32.32
N VAL A 123 7.05 -3.25 -31.00
CA VAL A 123 6.50 -4.29 -30.12
C VAL A 123 4.97 -4.24 -30.11
N ALA A 124 4.39 -3.06 -29.82
CA ALA A 124 2.94 -2.91 -29.69
C ALA A 124 2.13 -3.26 -30.97
N LEU A 125 2.73 -3.07 -32.15
CA LEU A 125 2.11 -3.35 -33.46
C LEU A 125 2.49 -4.71 -34.06
N SER A 126 3.35 -5.47 -33.37
CA SER A 126 3.79 -6.78 -33.85
C SER A 126 2.78 -7.88 -33.47
N TYR A 127 3.17 -9.13 -33.68
CA TYR A 127 2.40 -10.28 -33.21
C TYR A 127 2.61 -10.49 -31.70
N GLN A 128 1.60 -11.08 -31.05
CA GLN A 128 1.63 -11.39 -29.63
C GLN A 128 2.80 -12.33 -29.29
N GLY A 129 3.59 -11.97 -28.28
CA GLY A 129 4.84 -12.63 -27.89
C GLY A 129 6.09 -12.08 -28.57
N SER A 130 5.99 -10.98 -29.30
CA SER A 130 7.16 -10.33 -29.90
C SER A 130 8.09 -9.70 -28.86
N ALA A 131 7.56 -9.32 -27.69
CA ALA A 131 8.36 -8.80 -26.59
C ALA A 131 9.22 -9.89 -25.91
N ASP A 132 8.82 -11.16 -25.97
CA ASP A 132 9.46 -12.26 -25.21
C ASP A 132 10.93 -12.46 -25.57
N GLY A 133 11.32 -12.15 -26.82
CA GLY A 133 12.69 -12.29 -27.30
C GLY A 133 13.54 -11.00 -27.28
N TYR A 134 12.97 -9.87 -26.86
CA TYR A 134 13.62 -8.55 -26.97
C TYR A 134 14.95 -8.50 -26.20
N ILE A 135 14.98 -8.88 -24.92
CA ILE A 135 16.22 -8.83 -24.13
C ILE A 135 17.23 -9.88 -24.54
N PHE A 136 16.78 -11.07 -24.93
CA PHE A 136 17.69 -12.05 -25.51
C PHE A 136 18.34 -11.52 -26.80
N ALA A 137 17.58 -10.83 -27.66
CA ALA A 137 18.13 -10.24 -28.88
C ALA A 137 19.06 -9.04 -28.61
N ALA A 138 18.83 -8.28 -27.53
CA ALA A 138 19.59 -7.10 -27.20
C ALA A 138 20.89 -7.41 -26.42
N PHE A 139 20.90 -8.37 -25.49
CA PHE A 139 21.97 -8.50 -24.49
C PHE A 139 22.45 -9.94 -24.24
N ASN A 140 22.42 -10.82 -25.26
CA ASN A 140 22.76 -12.23 -25.05
C ASN A 140 24.20 -12.45 -24.56
N ASP A 141 25.19 -11.83 -25.21
CA ASP A 141 26.60 -11.99 -24.82
C ASP A 141 26.86 -11.35 -23.44
N LEU A 142 26.32 -10.16 -23.19
CA LEU A 142 26.40 -9.47 -21.91
C LEU A 142 25.85 -10.32 -20.77
N LEU A 143 24.62 -10.82 -20.90
CA LEU A 143 23.99 -11.64 -19.86
C LEU A 143 24.67 -13.02 -19.72
N THR A 144 25.32 -13.51 -20.78
CA THR A 144 26.23 -14.66 -20.65
C THR A 144 27.43 -14.30 -19.77
N LYS A 145 28.06 -13.13 -19.97
CA LYS A 145 29.19 -12.66 -19.14
C LYS A 145 28.80 -12.39 -17.69
N VAL A 146 27.65 -11.78 -17.46
CA VAL A 146 27.13 -11.52 -16.11
C VAL A 146 26.88 -12.85 -15.38
N SER A 147 26.24 -13.84 -16.01
CA SER A 147 26.01 -15.14 -15.38
C SER A 147 27.32 -15.89 -15.09
N GLU A 148 28.32 -15.84 -15.99
CA GLU A 148 29.66 -16.39 -15.75
C GLU A 148 30.35 -15.71 -14.56
N PHE A 149 30.26 -14.37 -14.47
CA PHE A 149 30.83 -13.60 -13.35
C PHE A 149 30.13 -13.91 -12.02
N ALA A 150 28.80 -14.02 -12.02
CA ALA A 150 28.03 -14.39 -10.84
C ALA A 150 28.45 -15.78 -10.32
N GLN A 151 28.51 -16.78 -11.20
CA GLN A 151 28.93 -18.14 -10.86
C GLN A 151 30.37 -18.20 -10.34
N ALA A 152 31.28 -17.41 -10.92
CA ALA A 152 32.66 -17.31 -10.46
C ALA A 152 32.77 -16.74 -9.03
N ASN A 153 31.79 -15.95 -8.59
CA ASN A 153 31.67 -15.41 -7.24
C ASN A 153 30.79 -16.26 -6.31
N GLY A 154 30.34 -17.43 -6.77
CA GLY A 154 29.52 -18.36 -5.97
C GLY A 154 28.06 -17.96 -5.86
N LEU A 155 27.57 -17.08 -6.75
CA LEU A 155 26.17 -16.68 -6.85
C LEU A 155 25.40 -17.56 -7.85
N SER A 156 24.09 -17.55 -7.71
CA SER A 156 23.11 -18.23 -8.55
C SER A 156 22.01 -17.26 -8.99
N GLY A 157 21.04 -17.73 -9.79
CA GLY A 157 19.93 -16.90 -10.28
C GLY A 157 19.16 -16.16 -9.20
N LYS A 158 18.96 -16.80 -8.04
CA LYS A 158 18.28 -16.22 -6.87
C LYS A 158 18.96 -14.98 -6.28
N ASP A 159 20.24 -14.80 -6.58
CA ASP A 159 21.05 -13.68 -6.08
C ASP A 159 21.09 -12.54 -7.11
N ILE A 160 20.20 -12.57 -8.11
CA ILE A 160 20.05 -11.57 -9.15
C ILE A 160 18.71 -10.85 -8.99
N ILE A 161 18.76 -9.51 -8.93
CA ILE A 161 17.58 -8.63 -8.94
C ILE A 161 17.51 -7.96 -10.32
N VAL A 162 16.37 -8.07 -10.98
CA VAL A 162 16.11 -7.51 -12.30
C VAL A 162 15.02 -6.46 -12.19
N THR A 163 15.34 -5.23 -12.55
CA THR A 163 14.41 -4.10 -12.50
C THR A 163 14.54 -3.17 -13.69
N GLY A 164 13.61 -2.24 -13.81
CA GLY A 164 13.56 -1.25 -14.87
C GLY A 164 12.21 -0.55 -14.90
N LEU A 165 12.20 0.68 -15.43
CA LEU A 165 11.01 1.50 -15.52
C LEU A 165 10.61 1.77 -16.96
N SER A 166 9.30 1.81 -17.27
CA SER A 166 8.78 2.10 -18.62
C SER A 166 9.22 1.04 -19.64
N MET A 167 9.92 1.43 -20.71
CA MET A 167 10.60 0.48 -21.61
C MET A 167 11.58 -0.46 -20.87
N GLY A 168 12.17 0.01 -19.76
CA GLY A 168 12.93 -0.83 -18.84
C GLY A 168 12.04 -1.84 -18.11
N GLY A 169 10.81 -1.51 -17.78
CA GLY A 169 9.83 -2.45 -17.23
C GLY A 169 9.41 -3.52 -18.25
N MET A 170 9.25 -3.13 -19.52
CA MET A 170 9.09 -4.08 -20.64
C MET A 170 10.31 -5.02 -20.76
N SER A 171 11.51 -4.47 -20.56
CA SER A 171 12.76 -5.25 -20.55
C SER A 171 12.77 -6.30 -19.46
N VAL A 172 12.32 -5.97 -18.24
CA VAL A 172 12.19 -6.94 -17.14
C VAL A 172 11.27 -8.09 -17.53
N ASN A 173 10.07 -7.79 -18.06
CA ASN A 173 9.11 -8.80 -18.50
C ASN A 173 9.68 -9.67 -19.63
N SER A 174 10.35 -9.06 -20.61
CA SER A 174 11.04 -9.77 -21.70
C SER A 174 12.15 -10.69 -21.18
N MET A 175 12.94 -10.24 -20.20
CA MET A 175 13.99 -11.06 -19.60
C MET A 175 13.43 -12.26 -18.84
N ALA A 176 12.31 -12.07 -18.14
CA ALA A 176 11.60 -13.17 -17.47
C ALA A 176 11.04 -14.18 -18.48
N SER A 177 10.40 -13.72 -19.55
CA SER A 177 9.99 -14.61 -20.65
C SER A 177 11.18 -15.40 -21.21
N ALA A 178 12.30 -14.72 -21.44
CA ALA A 178 13.51 -15.34 -21.97
C ALA A 178 14.12 -16.37 -21.02
N SER A 179 14.14 -16.12 -19.71
CA SER A 179 14.63 -17.11 -18.74
C SER A 179 13.77 -18.37 -18.76
N SER A 180 12.43 -18.22 -18.76
CA SER A 180 11.47 -19.32 -18.86
C SER A 180 11.57 -20.13 -20.15
N MET A 181 12.03 -19.51 -21.24
CA MET A 181 12.34 -20.19 -22.50
C MET A 181 13.68 -20.96 -22.48
N GLY A 182 14.41 -20.95 -21.35
CA GLY A 182 15.67 -21.67 -21.15
C GLY A 182 16.91 -20.93 -21.66
N HIS A 183 16.81 -19.62 -21.93
CA HIS A 183 17.97 -18.81 -22.29
C HIS A 183 19.00 -18.76 -21.15
N TRP A 184 20.27 -18.49 -21.50
CA TRP A 184 21.40 -18.50 -20.56
C TRP A 184 21.52 -19.77 -19.71
N LYS A 185 21.15 -20.92 -20.31
CA LYS A 185 21.14 -22.24 -19.65
C LYS A 185 20.29 -22.27 -18.37
N GLY A 186 19.25 -21.43 -18.30
CA GLY A 186 18.36 -21.32 -17.14
C GLY A 186 18.96 -20.62 -15.94
N PHE A 187 20.10 -19.91 -16.07
CA PHE A 187 20.75 -19.26 -14.92
C PHE A 187 19.83 -18.24 -14.23
N TYR A 188 19.04 -17.50 -15.00
CA TYR A 188 18.16 -16.43 -14.50
C TYR A 188 16.75 -16.92 -14.15
N GLU A 189 16.48 -18.23 -14.19
CA GLU A 189 15.13 -18.78 -13.97
C GLU A 189 14.54 -18.41 -12.61
N ASP A 190 15.40 -18.42 -11.58
CA ASP A 190 15.04 -18.17 -10.18
C ASP A 190 15.34 -16.72 -9.74
N SER A 191 15.61 -15.81 -10.68
CA SER A 191 15.90 -14.40 -10.37
C SER A 191 14.69 -13.64 -9.87
N VAL A 192 14.93 -12.55 -9.15
CA VAL A 192 13.88 -11.63 -8.70
C VAL A 192 13.57 -10.66 -9.85
N TYR A 193 12.31 -10.63 -10.31
CA TYR A 193 11.86 -9.75 -11.39
C TYR A 193 10.83 -8.74 -10.89
N VAL A 194 11.21 -7.47 -10.80
CA VAL A 194 10.32 -6.37 -10.38
C VAL A 194 10.39 -5.22 -11.36
N SER A 195 9.31 -4.99 -12.09
CA SER A 195 9.22 -3.90 -13.06
C SER A 195 8.41 -2.72 -12.53
N LEU A 196 8.74 -1.52 -12.99
CA LEU A 196 8.02 -0.29 -12.69
C LEU A 196 7.38 0.26 -13.97
N SER A 197 6.10 0.61 -13.93
CA SER A 197 5.40 1.21 -15.08
C SER A 197 5.59 0.44 -16.40
N SER A 198 5.54 -0.90 -16.35
CA SER A 198 5.70 -1.69 -17.57
C SER A 198 4.47 -1.52 -18.46
N PRO A 199 4.64 -1.23 -19.76
CA PRO A 199 3.54 -1.29 -20.71
C PRO A 199 3.09 -2.73 -20.99
N THR A 200 3.97 -3.71 -20.76
CA THR A 200 3.74 -5.13 -21.05
C THR A 200 3.72 -5.99 -19.79
N GLN A 201 3.11 -7.18 -19.87
CA GLN A 201 3.15 -8.20 -18.81
C GLN A 201 3.66 -9.52 -19.38
N ASN A 202 4.53 -10.21 -18.63
CA ASN A 202 4.97 -11.57 -18.95
C ASN A 202 3.74 -12.49 -19.02
N ARG A 203 3.65 -13.28 -20.09
CA ARG A 203 2.52 -14.18 -20.36
C ARG A 203 2.87 -15.66 -20.19
N LEU A 204 4.14 -15.98 -19.96
CA LEU A 204 4.60 -17.37 -19.88
C LEU A 204 4.47 -17.94 -18.47
N ASP A 205 4.54 -17.08 -17.45
CA ASP A 205 4.52 -17.41 -16.03
C ASP A 205 4.19 -16.16 -15.20
N ASP A 206 4.20 -16.33 -13.89
CA ASP A 206 3.85 -15.32 -12.89
C ASP A 206 5.06 -14.68 -12.20
N LYS A 207 6.31 -14.86 -12.65
CA LYS A 207 7.54 -14.46 -11.92
C LYS A 207 7.71 -12.95 -11.71
N VAL A 208 7.02 -12.12 -12.49
CA VAL A 208 7.26 -10.69 -12.55
C VAL A 208 6.24 -9.95 -11.69
N LEU A 209 6.72 -9.24 -10.67
CA LEU A 209 5.92 -8.19 -10.04
C LEU A 209 5.97 -6.93 -10.91
N ASN A 210 4.81 -6.50 -11.41
CA ASN A 210 4.66 -5.27 -12.16
C ASN A 210 4.05 -4.19 -11.25
N ILE A 211 4.91 -3.35 -10.66
CA ILE A 211 4.49 -2.23 -9.82
C ILE A 211 4.09 -1.08 -10.73
N GLY A 212 2.90 -0.54 -10.48
CA GLY A 212 2.25 0.44 -11.34
C GLY A 212 1.40 1.42 -10.58
N LEU A 213 1.33 2.65 -11.10
CA LEU A 213 0.34 3.62 -10.68
C LEU A 213 -0.84 3.55 -11.68
N GLU A 214 -2.06 3.39 -11.21
CA GLU A 214 -3.24 3.25 -12.10
C GLU A 214 -3.46 4.51 -12.95
N ASN A 215 -3.04 5.67 -12.43
CA ASN A 215 -3.13 6.97 -13.09
C ASN A 215 -1.91 7.30 -13.97
N ASP A 216 -1.05 6.31 -14.23
CA ASP A 216 0.00 6.37 -15.24
C ASP A 216 -0.52 5.87 -16.61
N PRO A 217 -0.50 6.69 -17.67
CA PRO A 217 -1.00 6.31 -19.00
C PRO A 217 -0.15 5.27 -19.74
N ILE A 218 0.97 4.80 -19.18
CA ILE A 218 1.81 3.74 -19.76
C ILE A 218 1.60 2.41 -19.08
N PHE A 219 1.37 2.42 -17.78
CA PHE A 219 1.25 1.19 -17.01
C PHE A 219 0.06 0.37 -17.50
N ARG A 220 0.30 -0.90 -17.84
CA ARG A 220 -0.72 -1.82 -18.41
C ARG A 220 -1.39 -1.32 -19.71
N VAL A 221 -0.75 -0.40 -20.44
CA VAL A 221 -1.34 0.12 -21.69
C VAL A 221 -1.52 -0.96 -22.76
N LEU A 222 -0.75 -2.06 -22.71
CA LEU A 222 -0.93 -3.24 -23.57
C LEU A 222 -1.49 -4.42 -22.76
N ASP A 223 -2.28 -5.28 -23.42
CA ASP A 223 -2.76 -6.55 -22.85
C ASP A 223 -1.73 -7.64 -23.15
N GLY A 224 -0.90 -7.97 -22.15
CA GLY A 224 0.31 -8.73 -22.34
C GLY A 224 1.35 -7.91 -23.10
N ASP A 225 1.45 -8.06 -24.42
CA ASP A 225 2.32 -7.25 -25.28
C ASP A 225 1.62 -6.72 -26.55
N SER A 226 0.29 -6.79 -26.57
CA SER A 226 -0.53 -6.44 -27.74
C SER A 226 -1.42 -5.24 -27.48
N ILE A 227 -1.60 -4.42 -28.51
CA ILE A 227 -2.54 -3.31 -28.47
C ILE A 227 -3.98 -3.79 -28.37
N SER A 228 -4.78 -3.11 -27.55
CA SER A 228 -6.21 -3.34 -27.38
C SER A 228 -6.97 -2.02 -27.61
N PRO A 229 -8.32 -2.05 -27.71
CA PRO A 229 -9.11 -0.82 -27.71
C PRO A 229 -8.87 0.07 -26.47
N ASP A 230 -8.54 -0.55 -25.34
CA ASP A 230 -8.29 0.14 -24.06
C ASP A 230 -6.95 0.88 -24.08
N SER A 231 -5.96 0.43 -24.87
CA SER A 231 -4.67 1.12 -25.05
C SER A 231 -4.80 2.59 -25.49
N PHE A 232 -5.93 2.97 -26.08
CA PHE A 232 -6.19 4.34 -26.53
C PHE A 232 -7.07 5.15 -25.56
N ASN A 233 -7.57 4.51 -24.49
CA ASN A 233 -8.45 5.07 -23.47
C ASN A 233 -7.93 4.67 -22.07
N VAL A 234 -8.84 4.59 -21.09
CA VAL A 234 -8.57 3.99 -19.77
C VAL A 234 -8.32 2.50 -19.93
N HIS A 235 -7.18 2.02 -19.43
CA HIS A 235 -6.70 0.64 -19.51
C HIS A 235 -6.45 0.06 -18.10
N ASP A 236 -7.46 0.18 -17.24
CA ASP A 236 -7.39 -0.22 -15.84
C ASP A 236 -7.94 -1.63 -15.57
N LYS A 237 -7.92 -2.50 -16.59
CA LYS A 237 -8.29 -3.90 -16.40
C LYS A 237 -7.28 -4.56 -15.45
N PRO A 238 -7.71 -5.23 -14.37
CA PRO A 238 -6.79 -5.88 -13.44
C PRO A 238 -5.94 -6.95 -14.15
N GLN A 239 -4.65 -6.97 -13.84
CA GLN A 239 -3.70 -7.94 -14.35
C GLN A 239 -3.10 -8.70 -13.15
N GLU A 240 -2.98 -10.02 -13.27
CA GLU A 240 -2.54 -10.87 -12.15
C GLU A 240 -1.11 -10.56 -11.69
N SER A 241 -0.23 -10.12 -12.59
CA SER A 241 1.15 -9.78 -12.25
C SER A 241 1.31 -8.36 -11.69
N CYS A 242 0.24 -7.57 -11.62
CA CYS A 242 0.29 -6.12 -11.40
C CYS A 242 -0.22 -5.71 -10.02
N THR A 243 0.39 -4.68 -9.42
CA THR A 243 -0.30 -3.88 -8.38
C THR A 243 -1.35 -3.01 -9.08
N ASN A 244 -2.63 -3.28 -8.85
CA ASN A 244 -3.67 -2.76 -9.74
C ASN A 244 -4.17 -1.36 -9.36
N ASN A 245 -4.19 -1.03 -8.06
CA ASN A 245 -4.97 0.09 -7.51
C ASN A 245 -4.12 1.07 -6.68
N ILE A 246 -2.88 1.36 -7.13
CA ILE A 246 -2.03 2.37 -6.48
C ILE A 246 -2.19 3.71 -7.21
N VAL A 247 -2.49 4.78 -6.47
CA VAL A 247 -2.65 6.13 -6.98
C VAL A 247 -1.53 7.04 -6.47
N ALA A 248 -0.85 7.72 -7.38
CA ALA A 248 -0.07 8.91 -7.02
C ALA A 248 -0.99 10.14 -7.05
N PHE A 249 -1.42 10.62 -5.89
CA PHE A 249 -2.31 11.78 -5.77
C PHE A 249 -1.51 13.08 -5.96
N ASN A 250 -1.22 13.41 -7.22
CA ASN A 250 -0.41 14.55 -7.62
C ASN A 250 -1.25 15.64 -8.32
N ASP A 251 -0.63 16.80 -8.56
CA ASP A 251 -1.26 17.96 -9.23
C ASP A 251 -1.87 17.65 -10.60
N HIS A 252 -1.43 16.60 -11.27
CA HIS A 252 -1.99 16.18 -12.55
C HIS A 252 -3.25 15.33 -12.35
N TYR A 253 -3.25 14.41 -11.39
CA TYR A 253 -4.40 13.55 -11.09
C TYR A 253 -5.67 14.36 -10.80
N ILE A 254 -5.55 15.43 -10.00
CA ILE A 254 -6.69 16.29 -9.64
C ILE A 254 -7.28 17.09 -10.82
N LYS A 255 -6.57 17.17 -11.97
CA LYS A 255 -7.09 17.80 -13.19
C LYS A 255 -8.04 16.90 -13.97
N ASN A 256 -8.05 15.59 -13.68
CA ASN A 256 -8.89 14.59 -14.33
C ASN A 256 -8.75 14.60 -15.87
N ASP A 257 -7.51 14.77 -16.34
CA ASP A 257 -7.17 14.73 -17.76
C ASP A 257 -7.39 13.31 -18.35
N ILE A 258 -7.47 13.20 -19.68
CA ILE A 258 -7.69 11.92 -20.36
C ILE A 258 -6.42 11.06 -20.26
N LEU A 259 -6.50 9.89 -19.62
CA LEU A 259 -5.48 8.84 -19.71
C LEU A 259 -5.54 8.18 -21.09
N SER A 260 -4.43 8.28 -21.83
CA SER A 260 -4.29 7.72 -23.18
C SER A 260 -2.82 7.71 -23.60
N LEU A 261 -2.43 6.68 -24.36
CA LEU A 261 -1.13 6.61 -25.03
C LEU A 261 -0.83 7.85 -25.89
N LEU A 262 -1.86 8.52 -26.41
CA LEU A 262 -1.70 9.69 -27.29
C LEU A 262 -1.60 11.02 -26.54
N ASN A 263 -1.80 11.03 -25.21
CA ASN A 263 -1.79 12.24 -24.42
C ASN A 263 -0.42 12.50 -23.77
N LEU A 264 0.47 13.19 -24.49
CA LEU A 264 1.81 13.53 -24.00
C LEU A 264 1.81 14.40 -22.72
N VAL A 265 0.73 15.13 -22.44
CA VAL A 265 0.60 15.90 -21.18
C VAL A 265 0.39 14.94 -20.01
N ALA A 266 -0.43 13.90 -20.18
CA ALA A 266 -0.62 12.87 -19.17
C ALA A 266 0.65 12.08 -18.87
N TRP A 267 1.51 11.86 -19.87
CA TRP A 267 2.80 11.21 -19.66
C TRP A 267 3.72 12.09 -18.79
N GLN A 268 3.82 13.38 -19.10
CA GLN A 268 4.62 14.31 -18.29
C GLN A 268 4.12 14.41 -16.84
N GLY A 269 2.81 14.31 -16.65
CA GLY A 269 2.15 14.42 -15.35
C GLY A 269 2.12 13.14 -14.52
N GLY A 270 1.95 11.97 -15.15
CA GLY A 270 1.69 10.68 -14.46
C GLY A 270 2.78 9.62 -14.62
N HIS A 271 3.63 9.69 -15.65
CA HIS A 271 4.65 8.66 -15.96
C HIS A 271 6.06 9.04 -15.46
N ASN A 272 6.17 9.97 -14.52
CA ASN A 272 7.47 10.38 -13.98
C ASN A 272 7.93 9.42 -12.88
N PRO A 273 9.17 8.91 -12.91
CA PRO A 273 9.65 7.95 -11.90
C PRO A 273 9.67 8.43 -10.47
N LYS A 274 9.75 9.76 -10.25
CA LYS A 274 9.63 10.28 -8.89
C LYS A 274 8.33 9.84 -8.22
N TRP A 275 7.25 9.67 -8.99
CA TRP A 275 5.95 9.27 -8.45
C TRP A 275 5.94 7.83 -7.95
N TYR A 276 6.63 6.96 -8.69
CA TYR A 276 6.82 5.55 -8.33
C TYR A 276 7.67 5.42 -7.08
N MET A 277 8.82 6.10 -7.07
CA MET A 277 9.74 6.06 -5.95
C MET A 277 9.10 6.60 -4.67
N ASN A 278 8.37 7.72 -4.76
CA ASN A 278 7.64 8.27 -3.63
C ASN A 278 6.52 7.33 -3.15
N ALA A 279 5.77 6.71 -4.07
CA ALA A 279 4.71 5.78 -3.70
C ALA A 279 5.29 4.53 -3.00
N ILE A 280 6.33 3.93 -3.57
CA ILE A 280 7.02 2.76 -2.98
C ILE A 280 7.57 3.11 -1.60
N ASN A 281 8.22 4.27 -1.45
CA ASN A 281 8.75 4.75 -0.18
C ASN A 281 7.64 4.91 0.88
N ALA A 282 6.58 5.64 0.57
CA ALA A 282 5.44 5.85 1.47
C ALA A 282 4.81 4.52 1.89
N ILE A 283 4.51 3.66 0.93
CA ILE A 283 3.92 2.33 1.16
C ILE A 283 4.83 1.47 2.05
N SER A 284 6.14 1.46 1.79
CA SER A 284 7.09 0.65 2.55
C SER A 284 7.24 1.10 4.01
N LYS A 285 7.11 2.41 4.27
CA LYS A 285 7.18 3.00 5.61
C LYS A 285 5.90 2.82 6.40
N SER A 286 4.77 2.65 5.72
CA SER A 286 3.45 2.53 6.35
C SER A 286 3.41 1.42 7.40
N ILE A 287 2.82 1.75 8.56
CA ILE A 287 2.53 0.76 9.61
C ILE A 287 1.48 -0.26 9.16
N TYR A 288 0.71 0.06 8.11
CA TYR A 288 -0.32 -0.80 7.54
C TYR A 288 0.19 -1.68 6.38
N TYR A 289 1.48 -1.62 6.05
CA TYR A 289 2.04 -2.40 4.94
C TYR A 289 1.63 -3.89 4.97
N ASP A 290 1.66 -4.54 6.13
CA ASP A 290 1.45 -5.99 6.22
C ASP A 290 0.00 -6.44 5.99
N ILE A 291 -0.97 -5.53 6.18
CA ILE A 291 -2.41 -5.76 5.92
C ILE A 291 -2.82 -5.38 4.49
N THR A 292 -1.91 -4.80 3.70
CA THR A 292 -2.16 -4.61 2.27
C THR A 292 -1.97 -5.91 1.49
N ASP A 293 -2.49 -5.94 0.27
CA ASP A 293 -2.29 -6.95 -0.75
C ASP A 293 -2.14 -6.27 -2.13
N LYS A 294 -1.80 -7.06 -3.16
CA LYS A 294 -1.53 -6.57 -4.52
C LYS A 294 -2.68 -5.75 -5.15
N ASN A 295 -3.91 -5.97 -4.72
CA ASN A 295 -5.12 -5.28 -5.18
C ASN A 295 -5.67 -4.29 -4.15
N SER A 296 -5.01 -4.06 -3.02
CA SER A 296 -5.42 -3.00 -2.10
C SER A 296 -5.42 -1.64 -2.81
N THR A 297 -6.43 -0.82 -2.51
CA THR A 297 -6.49 0.56 -2.98
C THR A 297 -5.58 1.41 -2.11
N VAL A 298 -4.51 1.95 -2.71
CA VAL A 298 -3.52 2.75 -1.99
C VAL A 298 -3.32 4.10 -2.64
N ILE A 299 -3.68 5.16 -1.92
CA ILE A 299 -3.55 6.54 -2.34
C ILE A 299 -2.34 7.15 -1.64
N THR A 300 -1.39 7.69 -2.40
CA THR A 300 -0.17 8.33 -1.84
C THR A 300 -0.19 9.84 -2.10
N ALA A 301 -0.02 10.64 -1.05
CA ALA A 301 -0.03 12.10 -1.12
C ALA A 301 1.23 12.63 -1.82
N GLN A 302 1.06 13.21 -3.02
CA GLN A 302 2.17 13.64 -3.86
C GLN A 302 1.96 15.03 -4.47
N LEU A 303 1.15 15.85 -3.82
CA LEU A 303 0.84 17.22 -4.23
C LEU A 303 2.06 18.15 -4.11
N SER A 304 2.10 19.16 -4.97
CA SER A 304 3.01 20.30 -4.77
C SER A 304 2.65 21.06 -3.51
N ASP A 305 3.63 21.76 -2.92
CA ASP A 305 3.44 22.55 -1.70
C ASP A 305 2.22 23.48 -1.77
N LYS A 306 2.01 24.12 -2.94
CA LYS A 306 0.89 25.02 -3.15
C LYS A 306 -0.47 24.32 -3.07
N LEU A 307 -0.61 23.12 -3.64
CA LEU A 307 -1.88 22.42 -3.69
C LEU A 307 -2.16 21.63 -2.40
N ARG A 308 -1.11 21.13 -1.74
CA ARG A 308 -1.20 20.47 -0.44
C ARG A 308 -1.92 21.32 0.61
N GLU A 309 -1.67 22.62 0.66
CA GLU A 309 -2.34 23.54 1.60
C GLU A 309 -3.87 23.65 1.45
N THR A 310 -4.45 23.21 0.31
CA THR A 310 -5.86 23.50 -0.02
C THR A 310 -6.62 22.32 -0.62
N THR A 311 -5.98 21.18 -0.83
CA THR A 311 -6.56 20.03 -1.54
C THR A 311 -6.54 18.82 -0.63
N TRP A 312 -7.70 18.19 -0.46
CA TRP A 312 -7.82 16.93 0.26
C TRP A 312 -7.28 15.79 -0.62
N VAL A 313 -6.39 14.99 -0.05
CA VAL A 313 -5.97 13.71 -0.60
C VAL A 313 -7.07 12.72 -0.24
N GLU A 314 -7.74 12.20 -1.27
CA GLU A 314 -8.90 11.34 -1.15
C GLU A 314 -8.93 10.34 -2.30
N ASP A 315 -9.69 9.26 -2.17
CA ASP A 315 -9.96 8.39 -3.31
C ASP A 315 -11.00 9.01 -4.25
N LEU A 316 -10.51 9.74 -5.26
CA LEU A 316 -11.36 10.29 -6.33
C LEU A 316 -11.86 9.22 -7.31
N ASN A 317 -11.19 8.06 -7.35
CA ASN A 317 -11.42 6.96 -8.30
C ASN A 317 -11.64 7.44 -9.75
N TYR A 318 -10.77 8.36 -10.20
CA TYR A 318 -10.83 8.94 -11.54
C TYR A 318 -10.14 8.04 -12.55
N LYS A 319 -10.86 7.72 -13.63
CA LYS A 319 -10.30 6.97 -14.77
C LYS A 319 -9.78 5.58 -14.38
N ALA A 320 -10.39 4.98 -13.37
CA ALA A 320 -10.14 3.61 -12.93
C ALA A 320 -11.47 2.86 -12.86
N LEU A 321 -11.40 1.54 -12.73
CA LEU A 321 -12.56 0.75 -12.31
C LEU A 321 -12.92 1.09 -10.85
N PRO A 322 -14.16 0.81 -10.41
CA PRO A 322 -14.54 1.01 -9.02
C PRO A 322 -13.56 0.31 -8.07
N HIS A 323 -13.01 1.07 -7.14
CA HIS A 323 -12.21 0.51 -6.06
C HIS A 323 -13.09 -0.30 -5.11
N GLU A 324 -12.54 -1.41 -4.60
CA GLU A 324 -13.21 -2.31 -3.68
C GLU A 324 -12.34 -2.54 -2.44
N GLY A 325 -12.96 -2.77 -1.29
CA GLY A 325 -12.25 -3.06 -0.03
C GLY A 325 -11.78 -1.83 0.71
N PRO A 326 -10.86 -2.00 1.68
CA PRO A 326 -10.28 -0.91 2.42
C PRO A 326 -9.44 0.00 1.54
N THR A 327 -9.47 1.29 1.87
CA THR A 327 -8.63 2.31 1.25
C THR A 327 -7.50 2.68 2.20
N PHE A 328 -6.27 2.66 1.71
CA PHE A 328 -5.09 3.14 2.43
C PHE A 328 -4.73 4.50 1.87
N ILE A 329 -4.77 5.55 2.68
CA ILE A 329 -4.38 6.91 2.28
C ILE A 329 -3.17 7.34 3.09
N LEU A 330 -2.04 7.43 2.40
CA LEU A 330 -0.73 7.69 2.98
C LEU A 330 -0.31 9.13 2.66
N GLY A 331 -0.09 9.92 3.71
CA GLY A 331 0.39 11.29 3.67
C GLY A 331 1.84 11.42 3.22
N SER A 332 2.44 12.54 3.56
CA SER A 332 3.82 12.92 3.32
C SER A 332 4.44 13.42 4.62
N ASP A 333 5.76 13.67 4.65
CA ASP A 333 6.40 14.26 5.84
C ASP A 333 6.12 15.78 6.01
N LYS A 334 4.95 16.25 5.55
CA LYS A 334 4.52 17.65 5.57
C LYS A 334 3.03 17.70 5.89
N ALA A 335 2.57 18.82 6.46
CA ALA A 335 1.17 19.10 6.72
C ALA A 335 0.24 18.82 5.51
N ASP A 336 -0.52 17.73 5.61
CA ASP A 336 -1.43 17.21 4.61
C ASP A 336 -2.90 17.40 5.03
N LEU A 337 -3.78 17.43 4.02
CA LEU A 337 -5.22 17.34 4.20
C LEU A 337 -5.66 15.97 3.68
N ILE A 338 -6.13 15.08 4.55
CA ILE A 338 -6.41 13.67 4.21
C ILE A 338 -7.88 13.37 4.48
N ALA A 339 -8.60 12.83 3.49
CA ALA A 339 -10.02 12.51 3.62
C ALA A 339 -10.30 11.06 3.24
N GLY A 340 -10.77 10.29 4.23
CA GLY A 340 -11.33 8.95 4.05
C GLY A 340 -12.72 8.96 3.41
N GLY A 341 -13.09 7.81 2.86
CA GLY A 341 -14.38 7.57 2.24
C GLY A 341 -15.47 7.21 3.26
N LYS A 342 -16.48 6.46 2.79
CA LYS A 342 -17.54 5.88 3.65
C LYS A 342 -17.23 4.45 4.09
N GLY A 343 -16.07 3.95 3.67
CA GLY A 343 -15.73 2.54 3.69
C GLY A 343 -14.98 2.19 4.96
N MET A 344 -14.03 1.28 4.81
CA MET A 344 -12.96 1.13 5.78
C MET A 344 -11.75 1.87 5.25
N ASP A 345 -11.25 2.82 6.01
CA ASP A 345 -10.17 3.70 5.61
C ASP A 345 -9.03 3.64 6.65
N TYR A 346 -7.81 3.46 6.16
CA TYR A 346 -6.57 3.54 6.92
C TYR A 346 -5.83 4.82 6.49
N LEU A 347 -5.88 5.84 7.35
CA LEU A 347 -5.33 7.16 7.06
C LEU A 347 -4.05 7.35 7.89
N GLU A 348 -2.93 7.65 7.23
CA GLU A 348 -1.62 7.82 7.89
C GLU A 348 -1.03 9.17 7.48
N GLY A 349 -0.81 10.07 8.44
CA GLY A 349 -0.24 11.41 8.20
C GLY A 349 1.27 11.39 7.99
N PHE A 350 1.96 10.48 8.68
CA PHE A 350 3.41 10.45 8.86
C PHE A 350 3.95 11.57 9.73
N ALA A 351 4.40 12.67 9.15
CA ALA A 351 4.98 13.78 9.89
C ALA A 351 4.45 15.10 9.32
N GLY A 352 4.41 16.14 10.13
CA GLY A 352 3.74 17.38 9.75
C GLY A 352 2.48 17.57 10.58
N ASP A 353 1.85 18.74 10.47
CA ASP A 353 0.63 19.05 11.20
C ASP A 353 -0.55 18.70 10.28
N ASP A 354 -1.08 17.49 10.40
CA ASP A 354 -2.02 16.91 9.45
C ASP A 354 -3.48 17.14 9.85
N VAL A 355 -4.35 17.24 8.85
CA VAL A 355 -5.80 17.38 9.07
C VAL A 355 -6.53 16.25 8.39
N PHE A 356 -7.27 15.48 9.20
CA PHE A 356 -8.02 14.33 8.77
C PHE A 356 -9.52 14.60 8.73
N ARG A 357 -10.19 13.98 7.77
CA ARG A 357 -11.64 13.83 7.68
C ARG A 357 -11.97 12.42 7.27
N ASP A 358 -13.19 12.03 7.56
CA ASP A 358 -13.72 10.73 7.18
C ASP A 358 -15.24 10.83 7.00
N ALA A 359 -15.79 10.07 6.06
CA ALA A 359 -17.21 10.13 5.72
C ALA A 359 -18.06 9.01 6.36
N GLY A 360 -17.49 8.23 7.28
CA GLY A 360 -18.15 7.18 8.06
C GLY A 360 -17.53 5.80 7.85
N GLY A 361 -18.11 4.79 8.49
CA GLY A 361 -17.59 3.42 8.42
C GLY A 361 -16.60 3.07 9.54
N PHE A 362 -15.66 2.16 9.29
CA PHE A 362 -14.75 1.62 10.30
C PHE A 362 -13.32 1.96 9.94
N ASN A 363 -12.72 2.93 10.65
CA ASN A 363 -11.54 3.63 10.15
C ASN A 363 -10.43 3.66 11.19
N VAL A 364 -9.18 3.67 10.74
CA VAL A 364 -8.02 3.93 11.62
C VAL A 364 -7.30 5.15 11.07
N ILE A 365 -7.05 6.11 11.95
CA ILE A 365 -6.34 7.35 11.64
C ILE A 365 -5.11 7.42 12.54
N ASP A 366 -3.94 7.46 11.93
CA ASP A 366 -2.65 7.66 12.58
C ASP A 366 -2.13 9.04 12.17
N GLY A 367 -2.12 10.00 13.11
CA GLY A 367 -1.59 11.34 12.86
C GLY A 367 -0.07 11.31 12.66
N GLY A 368 0.61 10.58 13.55
CA GLY A 368 2.04 10.43 13.50
C GLY A 368 2.75 11.57 14.24
N ALA A 369 3.72 12.20 13.60
CA ALA A 369 4.57 13.21 14.22
C ALA A 369 4.16 14.62 13.83
N GLY A 370 3.50 15.34 14.73
CA GLY A 370 3.21 16.76 14.55
C GLY A 370 2.11 17.21 15.48
N TYR A 371 1.33 18.20 15.04
CA TYR A 371 0.08 18.54 15.67
C TYR A 371 -1.07 18.21 14.72
N ASP A 372 -1.76 17.12 15.02
CA ASP A 372 -2.72 16.49 14.13
C ASP A 372 -4.17 16.75 14.58
N LEU A 373 -5.06 16.92 13.61
CA LEU A 373 -6.44 17.33 13.84
C LEU A 373 -7.42 16.44 13.08
N PHE A 374 -8.39 15.87 13.79
CA PHE A 374 -9.54 15.22 13.18
C PHE A 374 -10.75 16.18 13.10
N ASP A 375 -11.18 16.52 11.88
CA ASP A 375 -12.38 17.33 11.64
C ASP A 375 -13.59 16.41 11.47
N LEU A 376 -14.47 16.38 12.48
CA LEU A 376 -15.69 15.56 12.52
C LEU A 376 -16.69 15.88 11.41
N GLN A 377 -16.57 17.07 10.80
CA GLN A 377 -17.54 17.60 9.84
C GLN A 377 -18.99 17.63 10.38
N GLY A 378 -19.14 17.58 11.70
CA GLY A 378 -20.41 17.43 12.39
C GLY A 378 -20.33 17.93 13.82
N GLU A 379 -21.44 17.74 14.55
CA GLU A 379 -21.57 18.14 15.95
C GLU A 379 -21.01 17.03 16.85
N ILE A 380 -20.09 17.37 17.75
CA ILE A 380 -19.47 16.39 18.67
C ILE A 380 -20.52 15.74 19.59
N SER A 381 -21.62 16.44 19.84
CA SER A 381 -22.75 15.94 20.63
C SER A 381 -23.44 14.69 20.06
N LYS A 382 -23.19 14.33 18.79
CA LYS A 382 -23.79 13.18 18.10
C LYS A 382 -22.87 11.97 17.99
N THR A 383 -21.70 12.02 18.63
CA THR A 383 -20.74 10.92 18.63
C THR A 383 -20.57 10.37 20.04
N SER A 384 -20.01 9.17 20.16
CA SER A 384 -19.46 8.66 21.42
C SER A 384 -17.95 8.64 21.33
N ILE A 385 -17.26 9.32 22.26
CA ILE A 385 -15.79 9.40 22.25
C ILE A 385 -15.26 8.71 23.51
N ALA A 386 -14.57 7.59 23.33
CA ALA A 386 -13.95 6.84 24.42
C ALA A 386 -12.44 6.88 24.33
N LYS A 387 -11.79 6.83 25.50
CA LYS A 387 -10.35 6.59 25.58
C LYS A 387 -10.11 5.09 25.73
N ILE A 388 -9.43 4.49 24.74
CA ILE A 388 -9.13 3.06 24.71
C ILE A 388 -7.81 2.76 25.42
N SER A 389 -6.81 3.61 25.22
CA SER A 389 -5.53 3.52 25.92
C SER A 389 -4.86 4.89 25.89
N ASN A 390 -3.61 4.99 26.35
CA ASN A 390 -2.87 6.25 26.19
C ASN A 390 -2.53 6.44 24.70
N GLY A 391 -2.91 7.59 24.14
CA GLY A 391 -2.69 7.92 22.74
C GLY A 391 -3.76 7.38 21.77
N ILE A 392 -4.71 6.56 22.25
CA ILE A 392 -5.77 5.99 21.40
C ILE A 392 -7.15 6.42 21.88
N LEU A 393 -7.87 7.15 21.02
CA LEU A 393 -9.29 7.43 21.17
C LEU A 393 -10.11 6.61 20.17
N ALA A 394 -11.32 6.25 20.56
CA ALA A 394 -12.31 5.71 19.64
C ALA A 394 -13.48 6.69 19.54
N ILE A 395 -13.92 6.96 18.30
CA ILE A 395 -15.08 7.78 18.00
C ILE A 395 -16.10 6.90 17.31
N LYS A 396 -17.25 6.69 17.95
CA LYS A 396 -18.41 6.07 17.33
C LYS A 396 -19.33 7.14 16.76
N GLY A 397 -19.56 7.10 15.45
CA GLY A 397 -20.45 8.00 14.74
C GLY A 397 -21.93 7.62 14.90
N ALA A 398 -22.83 8.55 14.53
CA ALA A 398 -24.28 8.31 14.54
C ALA A 398 -24.74 7.27 13.50
N ASP A 399 -23.89 6.94 12.53
CA ASP A 399 -24.05 5.84 11.56
C ASP A 399 -23.66 4.47 12.15
N GLY A 400 -23.14 4.43 13.37
CA GLY A 400 -22.63 3.23 14.03
C GLY A 400 -21.27 2.78 13.52
N GLY A 401 -20.58 3.60 12.72
CA GLY A 401 -19.18 3.44 12.38
C GLY A 401 -18.26 3.78 13.55
N ILE A 402 -17.04 3.24 13.55
CA ILE A 402 -16.03 3.48 14.58
C ILE A 402 -14.72 3.91 13.92
N THR A 403 -14.23 5.08 14.32
CA THR A 403 -12.89 5.56 13.97
C THR A 403 -11.97 5.43 15.18
N LEU A 404 -10.84 4.75 15.02
CA LEU A 404 -9.74 4.76 15.97
C LEU A 404 -8.77 5.89 15.62
N LEU A 405 -8.51 6.80 16.55
CA LEU A 405 -7.55 7.88 16.42
C LEU A 405 -6.30 7.57 17.22
N HIS A 406 -5.17 7.55 16.55
CA HIS A 406 -3.83 7.33 17.09
C HIS A 406 -3.01 8.59 16.87
N ASP A 407 -2.37 9.09 17.93
CA ASP A 407 -1.52 10.28 17.85
C ASP A 407 -2.22 11.48 17.16
N VAL A 408 -3.43 11.81 17.63
CA VAL A 408 -4.21 12.97 17.19
C VAL A 408 -4.44 13.92 18.36
N GLU A 409 -3.90 15.13 18.27
CA GLU A 409 -3.92 16.13 19.34
C GLU A 409 -5.25 16.87 19.46
N ALA A 410 -6.01 16.98 18.36
CA ALA A 410 -7.21 17.82 18.35
C ALA A 410 -8.40 17.22 17.60
N ILE A 411 -9.59 17.51 18.10
CA ILE A 411 -10.86 17.21 17.44
C ILE A 411 -11.59 18.51 17.15
N LYS A 412 -11.97 18.71 15.90
CA LYS A 412 -12.74 19.87 15.46
C LYS A 412 -14.17 19.46 15.15
N GLU A 413 -15.13 20.19 15.72
CA GLU A 413 -16.54 20.11 15.33
C GLU A 413 -16.93 21.30 14.44
N THR A 414 -17.83 21.06 13.49
CA THR A 414 -18.28 22.08 12.53
C THR A 414 -19.80 22.20 12.53
N TYR A 415 -20.34 23.40 12.73
CA TYR A 415 -21.78 23.67 12.75
C TYR A 415 -22.30 24.05 11.37
N TRP A 416 -22.80 23.08 10.61
CA TRP A 416 -23.18 23.20 9.19
C TRP A 416 -24.17 24.34 8.84
N PHE A 417 -24.94 24.85 9.80
CA PHE A 417 -25.93 25.92 9.61
C PHE A 417 -25.35 27.34 9.75
N LEU A 418 -24.09 27.48 10.18
CA LEU A 418 -23.35 28.74 10.29
C LEU A 418 -21.94 28.50 9.76
N TRP A 419 -21.77 28.59 8.43
CA TRP A 419 -20.47 28.46 7.77
C TRP A 419 -19.48 29.39 8.50
N ASP A 420 -18.31 28.86 8.89
CA ASP A 420 -17.22 29.46 9.70
C ASP A 420 -17.30 29.35 11.24
N ASN A 421 -18.36 28.78 11.84
CA ASN A 421 -18.36 28.45 13.27
C ASN A 421 -17.88 27.00 13.50
N TYR A 422 -16.72 26.88 14.13
CA TYR A 422 -16.16 25.62 14.60
C TYR A 422 -15.65 25.77 16.04
N LEU A 423 -15.56 24.65 16.75
CA LEU A 423 -14.81 24.55 18.01
C LEU A 423 -13.75 23.48 17.82
N THR A 424 -12.54 23.76 18.29
CA THR A 424 -11.44 22.80 18.35
C THR A 424 -11.21 22.43 19.80
N TYR A 425 -11.22 21.14 20.08
CA TYR A 425 -10.98 20.58 21.40
C TYR A 425 -9.63 19.89 21.42
N GLU A 426 -8.78 20.23 22.40
CA GLU A 426 -7.53 19.51 22.63
C GLU A 426 -7.82 18.18 23.33
N VAL A 427 -7.20 17.12 22.83
CA VAL A 427 -7.23 15.77 23.39
C VAL A 427 -6.30 15.70 24.60
N THR A 428 -6.82 15.29 25.75
CA THR A 428 -6.03 15.13 26.97
C THR A 428 -6.38 13.83 27.69
N ASN A 429 -5.55 13.43 28.65
CA ASN A 429 -5.83 12.23 29.44
C ASN A 429 -7.14 12.28 30.25
N GLU A 430 -7.66 13.47 30.55
CA GLU A 430 -8.85 13.68 31.38
C GLU A 430 -10.13 13.89 30.55
N GLY A 431 -9.99 14.13 29.24
CA GLY A 431 -11.09 14.48 28.35
C GLY A 431 -10.69 15.53 27.32
N LEU A 432 -11.68 16.14 26.70
CA LEU A 432 -11.54 17.16 25.67
C LEU A 432 -11.58 18.56 26.30
N THR A 433 -10.54 19.36 26.04
CA THR A 433 -10.43 20.71 26.61
C THR A 433 -10.67 21.79 25.56
N LEU A 434 -11.32 22.88 25.97
CA LEU A 434 -11.51 24.09 25.17
C LEU A 434 -10.88 25.25 25.94
N ASP A 435 -9.99 26.01 25.30
CA ASP A 435 -9.19 27.08 25.93
C ASP A 435 -8.48 26.63 27.23
N GLY A 436 -7.95 25.39 27.23
CA GLY A 436 -7.23 24.80 28.37
C GLY A 436 -8.11 24.41 29.56
N LYS A 437 -9.44 24.36 29.40
CA LYS A 437 -10.39 23.90 30.42
C LYS A 437 -11.10 22.65 29.95
N LEU A 438 -11.21 21.65 30.82
CA LEU A 438 -12.01 20.45 30.57
C LEU A 438 -13.45 20.85 30.22
N SER A 439 -13.85 20.54 28.99
CA SER A 439 -15.15 20.88 28.42
C SER A 439 -16.04 19.63 28.34
N LEU A 440 -15.48 18.52 27.87
CA LEU A 440 -16.18 17.23 27.73
C LEU A 440 -15.32 16.11 28.32
N THR A 441 -15.91 15.25 29.14
CA THR A 441 -15.29 13.99 29.57
C THR A 441 -15.57 12.90 28.55
N TYR A 442 -14.67 11.93 28.41
CA TYR A 442 -14.91 10.76 27.57
C TYR A 442 -16.12 9.93 28.03
N ALA A 443 -16.65 9.12 27.12
CA ALA A 443 -17.59 8.05 27.43
C ALA A 443 -17.02 7.17 28.56
N ASN A 444 -17.89 6.66 29.42
CA ASN A 444 -17.45 5.79 30.50
C ASN A 444 -16.96 4.46 29.89
N SER A 445 -15.65 4.29 29.93
CA SER A 445 -14.98 3.05 29.54
C SER A 445 -14.55 2.25 30.76
N VAL A 446 -14.71 0.94 30.71
CA VAL A 446 -14.28 0.00 31.74
C VAL A 446 -13.17 -0.87 31.17
N HIS A 447 -12.02 -0.86 31.83
CA HIS A 447 -10.81 -1.52 31.36
C HIS A 447 -10.54 -2.77 32.18
N ALA A 448 -10.30 -3.89 31.51
CA ALA A 448 -9.88 -5.13 32.13
C ALA A 448 -8.47 -5.00 32.76
N SER A 449 -8.15 -5.89 33.70
CA SER A 449 -6.81 -5.94 34.28
C SER A 449 -5.83 -6.51 33.27
N THR A 450 -4.70 -5.84 33.08
CA THR A 450 -3.59 -6.35 32.26
C THR A 450 -2.72 -7.39 32.99
N GLU A 451 -2.93 -7.59 34.29
CA GLU A 451 -2.10 -8.45 35.14
C GLU A 451 -2.74 -9.81 35.45
N GLN A 452 -4.07 -9.89 35.42
CA GLN A 452 -4.81 -11.10 35.76
C GLN A 452 -6.17 -11.15 35.06
N SER A 453 -6.68 -12.37 34.85
CA SER A 453 -8.04 -12.60 34.38
C SER A 453 -9.07 -11.96 35.31
N GLY A 454 -10.20 -11.52 34.75
CA GLY A 454 -11.19 -10.76 35.50
C GLY A 454 -12.58 -10.72 34.89
N GLU A 455 -13.46 -9.95 35.51
CA GLU A 455 -14.84 -9.74 35.08
C GLU A 455 -15.14 -8.23 35.12
N ILE A 456 -15.71 -7.71 34.03
CA ILE A 456 -16.05 -6.29 33.88
C ILE A 456 -17.50 -6.13 33.40
N PHE A 457 -18.13 -5.02 33.78
CA PHE A 457 -19.54 -4.74 33.50
C PHE A 457 -19.69 -3.37 32.85
N ALA A 458 -20.54 -3.30 31.83
CA ALA A 458 -20.91 -2.07 31.18
C ALA A 458 -21.61 -1.15 32.19
N PRO A 459 -21.25 0.14 32.25
CA PRO A 459 -21.94 1.12 33.07
C PRO A 459 -23.39 1.33 32.58
N GLU A 460 -24.36 1.42 33.49
CA GLU A 460 -25.79 1.68 33.15
C GLU A 460 -26.04 3.06 32.48
N ASN A 461 -25.02 3.93 32.42
CA ASN A 461 -25.01 5.19 31.67
C ASN A 461 -23.60 5.42 31.08
N GLY A 462 -23.22 4.60 30.09
CA GLY A 462 -21.92 4.69 29.40
C GLY A 462 -21.66 6.01 28.66
N GLY A 463 -22.71 6.80 28.51
CA GLY A 463 -22.83 7.79 27.49
C GLY A 463 -21.84 8.95 27.47
N PHE A 464 -21.52 9.37 26.26
CA PHE A 464 -20.94 10.67 25.95
C PHE A 464 -22.07 11.58 25.46
N TYR A 465 -22.36 12.62 26.23
CA TYR A 465 -23.45 13.56 25.94
C TYR A 465 -24.83 12.87 25.81
N VAL A 466 -25.43 12.78 24.62
CA VAL A 466 -26.73 12.10 24.40
C VAL A 466 -26.58 10.66 23.93
N ASP A 467 -25.43 10.28 23.41
CA ASP A 467 -25.12 8.90 23.06
C ASP A 467 -24.92 8.11 24.35
N GLN A 468 -25.56 6.95 24.50
CA GLN A 468 -25.48 6.11 25.71
C GLN A 468 -24.51 4.94 25.57
N THR A 469 -23.74 4.88 24.47
CA THR A 469 -22.83 3.77 24.18
C THR A 469 -21.80 3.60 25.30
N SER A 470 -21.69 2.40 25.86
CA SER A 470 -20.63 2.06 26.80
C SER A 470 -19.46 1.35 26.12
N TRP A 471 -18.29 1.42 26.75
CA TRP A 471 -17.07 0.83 26.19
C TRP A 471 -16.44 -0.11 27.20
N LEU A 472 -16.19 -1.36 26.79
CA LEU A 472 -15.52 -2.38 27.58
C LEU A 472 -14.22 -2.72 26.86
N VAL A 473 -13.09 -2.46 27.50
CA VAL A 473 -11.77 -2.67 26.91
C VAL A 473 -11.15 -3.90 27.57
N GLY A 474 -10.99 -4.96 26.79
CA GLY A 474 -10.32 -6.19 27.18
C GLY A 474 -8.81 -6.03 27.31
N SER A 475 -8.12 -7.14 27.50
CA SER A 475 -6.66 -7.18 27.58
C SER A 475 -6.11 -8.49 27.02
N ALA A 476 -4.79 -8.69 27.09
CA ALA A 476 -4.18 -9.99 26.81
C ALA A 476 -4.54 -11.09 27.84
N GLN A 477 -5.23 -10.75 28.92
CA GLN A 477 -5.75 -11.70 29.91
C GLN A 477 -7.22 -12.01 29.64
N ASP A 478 -7.59 -13.27 29.84
CA ASP A 478 -8.97 -13.75 29.74
C ASP A 478 -9.92 -12.92 30.59
N THR A 479 -10.93 -12.33 29.94
CA THR A 479 -11.88 -11.43 30.59
C THR A 479 -13.31 -11.87 30.33
N VAL A 480 -14.13 -11.87 31.39
CA VAL A 480 -15.58 -11.98 31.25
C VAL A 480 -16.17 -10.57 31.15
N MET A 481 -16.80 -10.24 30.04
CA MET A 481 -17.37 -8.91 29.77
C MET A 481 -18.89 -8.98 29.72
N HIS A 482 -19.56 -8.13 30.49
CA HIS A 482 -21.02 -8.04 30.52
C HIS A 482 -21.48 -6.69 29.98
N GLY A 483 -22.14 -6.70 28.83
CA GLY A 483 -22.86 -5.57 28.26
C GLY A 483 -24.06 -5.14 29.11
N SER A 484 -24.66 -4.05 28.68
CA SER A 484 -25.79 -3.35 29.26
C SER A 484 -27.09 -3.75 28.55
N ARG A 485 -28.07 -2.84 28.47
CA ARG A 485 -29.26 -3.00 27.60
C ARG A 485 -29.29 -1.99 26.46
N SER A 486 -28.25 -1.17 26.40
CA SER A 486 -28.00 -0.16 25.37
C SER A 486 -26.82 -0.64 24.53
N SER A 487 -26.55 0.04 23.42
CA SER A 487 -25.37 -0.26 22.61
C SER A 487 -24.08 -0.26 23.42
N ASP A 488 -23.25 -1.27 23.23
CA ASP A 488 -21.94 -1.40 23.85
C ASP A 488 -20.87 -1.74 22.82
N VAL A 489 -19.65 -1.28 23.05
CA VAL A 489 -18.48 -1.64 22.26
C VAL A 489 -17.53 -2.46 23.12
N PHE A 490 -17.28 -3.70 22.71
CA PHE A 490 -16.33 -4.62 23.32
C PHE A 490 -15.02 -4.60 22.52
N VAL A 491 -14.03 -3.86 23.03
CA VAL A 491 -12.70 -3.77 22.42
C VAL A 491 -11.87 -4.96 22.88
N CYS A 492 -11.77 -5.96 22.02
CA CYS A 492 -11.13 -7.23 22.27
C CYS A 492 -9.63 -7.18 21.94
N GLN A 493 -8.83 -7.88 22.75
CA GLN A 493 -7.40 -8.11 22.51
C GLN A 493 -7.15 -9.63 22.46
N SER A 494 -5.91 -10.09 22.73
CA SER A 494 -5.52 -11.50 22.56
C SER A 494 -6.02 -12.48 23.63
N GLY A 495 -6.62 -12.02 24.75
CA GLY A 495 -7.11 -12.91 25.81
C GLY A 495 -8.28 -13.80 25.37
N ASP A 496 -8.48 -14.95 26.01
CA ASP A 496 -9.65 -15.80 25.72
C ASP A 496 -10.88 -15.28 26.49
N ASP A 497 -11.70 -14.44 25.84
CA ASP A 497 -12.76 -13.68 26.51
C ASP A 497 -14.14 -14.32 26.40
N VAL A 498 -14.97 -14.14 27.42
CA VAL A 498 -16.40 -14.48 27.42
C VAL A 498 -17.21 -13.20 27.43
N ILE A 499 -18.04 -12.99 26.42
CA ILE A 499 -18.79 -11.75 26.20
C ILE A 499 -20.29 -12.04 26.30
N TYR A 500 -21.01 -11.29 27.13
CA TYR A 500 -22.46 -11.28 27.20
C TYR A 500 -22.96 -9.93 26.70
N THR A 501 -23.54 -9.87 25.49
CA THR A 501 -24.01 -8.62 24.87
C THR A 501 -25.13 -7.96 25.69
N ASN A 502 -26.07 -8.77 26.22
CA ASN A 502 -27.21 -8.35 27.05
C ASN A 502 -28.21 -7.40 26.36
N GLY A 503 -28.02 -7.12 25.07
CA GLY A 503 -28.95 -6.48 24.14
C GLY A 503 -28.66 -5.00 23.91
N GLY A 504 -29.06 -4.49 22.76
CA GLY A 504 -28.61 -3.21 22.23
C GLY A 504 -27.93 -3.43 20.88
N ASP A 505 -27.55 -2.35 20.20
CA ASP A 505 -26.78 -2.46 18.95
C ASP A 505 -25.29 -2.55 19.32
N ASP A 506 -24.77 -3.76 19.50
CA ASP A 506 -23.44 -4.00 20.07
C ASP A 506 -22.36 -4.21 19.00
N THR A 507 -21.13 -3.84 19.32
CA THR A 507 -19.98 -4.07 18.44
C THR A 507 -18.88 -4.80 19.18
N ILE A 508 -18.53 -5.99 18.70
CA ILE A 508 -17.34 -6.71 19.13
C ILE A 508 -16.22 -6.28 18.18
N LEU A 509 -15.37 -5.38 18.67
CA LEU A 509 -14.27 -4.78 17.94
C LEU A 509 -12.99 -5.56 18.21
N LEU A 510 -12.38 -6.12 17.17
CA LEU A 510 -11.14 -6.87 17.22
C LEU A 510 -10.07 -6.13 16.45
N THR A 511 -9.02 -5.69 17.16
CA THR A 511 -7.89 -4.99 16.57
C THR A 511 -6.65 -5.86 16.57
N GLY A 512 -5.94 -5.91 15.43
CA GLY A 512 -4.68 -6.65 15.29
C GLY A 512 -4.84 -8.14 14.95
N ASN A 513 -3.69 -8.84 14.90
CA ASN A 513 -3.53 -10.17 14.31
C ASN A 513 -3.70 -11.34 15.28
N ASP A 514 -3.79 -11.09 16.58
CA ASP A 514 -4.07 -12.12 17.59
C ASP A 514 -5.35 -11.73 18.30
N ILE A 515 -6.41 -12.48 17.99
CA ILE A 515 -7.75 -12.21 18.52
C ILE A 515 -8.12 -13.18 19.65
N GLY A 516 -7.24 -14.12 20.02
CA GLY A 516 -7.57 -15.19 20.97
C GLY A 516 -8.86 -15.96 20.63
N ASN A 517 -9.46 -16.58 21.63
CA ASN A 517 -10.75 -17.27 21.49
C ASN A 517 -11.85 -16.52 22.24
N LYS A 518 -12.88 -16.08 21.51
CA LYS A 518 -14.02 -15.37 22.05
C LYS A 518 -15.24 -16.27 22.13
N THR A 519 -15.95 -16.23 23.25
CA THR A 519 -17.26 -16.86 23.39
C THR A 519 -18.30 -15.77 23.60
N VAL A 520 -19.18 -15.57 22.63
CA VAL A 520 -20.17 -14.48 22.63
C VAL A 520 -21.57 -15.05 22.86
N TYR A 521 -22.23 -14.57 23.90
CA TYR A 521 -23.61 -14.89 24.25
C TYR A 521 -24.51 -13.69 23.95
N GLY A 522 -25.65 -13.96 23.31
CA GLY A 522 -26.68 -12.95 23.06
C GLY A 522 -26.51 -12.15 21.76
N PHE A 523 -25.62 -12.59 20.87
CA PHE A 523 -25.38 -11.93 19.58
C PHE A 523 -26.68 -11.87 18.74
N GLY A 524 -27.19 -10.66 18.54
CA GLY A 524 -28.44 -10.31 17.86
C GLY A 524 -28.27 -10.05 16.37
N GLN A 525 -29.31 -9.50 15.73
CA GLN A 525 -29.29 -9.11 14.30
C GLN A 525 -28.73 -7.71 14.08
N ASP A 526 -28.74 -6.91 15.13
CA ASP A 526 -28.25 -5.56 15.31
C ASP A 526 -26.75 -5.50 15.67
N ASP A 527 -26.20 -6.62 16.13
CA ASP A 527 -24.80 -6.71 16.56
C ASP A 527 -23.83 -6.89 15.40
N LYS A 528 -22.59 -6.42 15.60
CA LYS A 528 -21.49 -6.50 14.63
C LYS A 528 -20.24 -7.17 15.20
N LEU A 529 -19.58 -7.96 14.36
CA LEU A 529 -18.17 -8.32 14.49
C LEU A 529 -17.37 -7.40 13.57
N ALA A 530 -16.49 -6.59 14.15
CA ALA A 530 -15.63 -5.67 13.41
C ALA A 530 -14.17 -6.03 13.59
N PHE A 531 -13.54 -6.49 12.51
CA PHE A 531 -12.11 -6.77 12.44
C PHE A 531 -11.44 -5.56 11.79
N MET A 532 -10.53 -4.92 12.51
CA MET A 532 -9.79 -3.75 12.04
C MET A 532 -8.29 -4.01 12.17
N ALA A 533 -7.52 -3.64 11.14
CA ALA A 533 -6.08 -3.88 11.03
C ALA A 533 -5.69 -5.36 11.28
N ASN A 534 -6.38 -6.31 10.65
CA ASN A 534 -6.16 -7.75 10.83
C ASN A 534 -5.72 -8.40 9.52
N THR A 535 -4.50 -8.95 9.49
CA THR A 535 -3.90 -9.61 8.32
C THR A 535 -4.52 -10.98 7.98
N GLN A 536 -5.36 -11.52 8.86
CA GLN A 536 -5.94 -12.86 8.78
C GLN A 536 -7.39 -12.86 8.28
N THR A 537 -7.98 -11.68 8.13
CA THR A 537 -9.18 -11.48 7.32
C THR A 537 -8.76 -10.92 5.97
N THR A 538 -9.54 -11.25 4.95
CA THR A 538 -9.35 -10.72 3.60
C THR A 538 -10.41 -9.66 3.37
N ALA A 539 -10.00 -8.42 3.20
CA ALA A 539 -10.76 -7.37 2.55
C ALA A 539 -11.59 -7.92 1.38
N ASN A 540 -12.92 -7.71 1.38
CA ASN A 540 -13.88 -8.22 0.38
C ASN A 540 -14.02 -9.75 0.27
N GLY A 541 -13.39 -10.53 1.15
CA GLY A 541 -13.69 -11.96 1.29
C GLY A 541 -15.13 -12.19 1.73
N SER A 542 -15.70 -13.35 1.43
CA SER A 542 -17.03 -13.65 1.96
C SER A 542 -16.91 -13.92 3.46
N TYR A 543 -17.73 -13.25 4.28
CA TYR A 543 -17.82 -13.59 5.70
C TYR A 543 -18.14 -15.08 5.93
N LEU A 544 -18.83 -15.71 4.97
CA LEU A 544 -19.15 -17.14 4.97
C LEU A 544 -17.91 -18.04 4.90
N ASP A 545 -16.79 -17.55 4.35
CA ASP A 545 -15.55 -18.33 4.25
C ASP A 545 -14.94 -18.63 5.63
N TYR A 546 -15.31 -17.84 6.64
CA TYR A 546 -14.82 -17.97 8.01
C TYR A 546 -15.80 -18.67 8.94
N LEU A 547 -17.05 -18.92 8.51
CA LEU A 547 -18.11 -19.43 9.37
C LEU A 547 -18.28 -20.95 9.26
N SER A 548 -18.47 -21.59 10.41
CA SER A 548 -18.84 -23.01 10.49
C SER A 548 -19.84 -23.24 11.63
N GLU A 549 -20.75 -24.22 11.46
CA GLU A 549 -21.62 -24.66 12.56
C GLU A 549 -20.81 -25.46 13.59
N CYS A 550 -21.06 -25.21 14.87
CA CYS A 550 -20.50 -25.96 15.99
C CYS A 550 -21.61 -26.40 16.95
N GLU A 551 -21.28 -27.25 17.95
CA GLU A 551 -22.27 -27.88 18.84
C GLU A 551 -23.21 -26.87 19.53
N ASN A 552 -22.72 -25.66 19.80
CA ASN A 552 -23.43 -24.64 20.58
C ASN A 552 -23.76 -23.37 19.77
N GLY A 553 -23.58 -23.36 18.44
CA GLY A 553 -23.90 -22.19 17.60
C GLY A 553 -23.09 -22.10 16.32
N VAL A 554 -22.63 -20.91 15.98
CA VAL A 554 -21.77 -20.65 14.81
C VAL A 554 -20.39 -20.19 15.28
N GLN A 555 -19.32 -20.70 14.67
CA GLN A 555 -17.96 -20.28 14.94
C GLN A 555 -17.38 -19.54 13.73
N PHE A 556 -16.92 -18.31 13.95
CA PHE A 556 -16.00 -17.62 13.05
C PHE A 556 -14.57 -18.07 13.36
N THR A 557 -13.81 -18.50 12.37
CA THR A 557 -12.43 -18.97 12.54
C THR A 557 -11.50 -18.31 11.54
N CYS A 558 -10.38 -17.78 12.02
CA CYS A 558 -9.24 -17.37 11.20
C CYS A 558 -7.95 -17.81 11.89
N ASP A 559 -6.80 -17.65 11.24
CA ASP A 559 -5.52 -18.09 11.83
C ASP A 559 -5.16 -17.32 13.11
N ALA A 560 -5.77 -16.16 13.33
CA ALA A 560 -5.63 -15.34 14.53
C ALA A 560 -6.37 -15.88 15.77
N GLY A 561 -7.31 -16.82 15.60
CA GLY A 561 -8.17 -17.30 16.68
C GLY A 561 -9.61 -17.60 16.24
N SER A 562 -10.55 -17.61 17.19
CA SER A 562 -11.95 -17.95 16.88
C SER A 562 -12.96 -17.19 17.71
N ILE A 563 -14.17 -17.01 17.16
CA ILE A 563 -15.30 -16.39 17.84
C ILE A 563 -16.48 -17.35 17.77
N THR A 564 -16.91 -17.88 18.90
CA THR A 564 -18.10 -18.72 19.01
C THR A 564 -19.30 -17.86 19.35
N LEU A 565 -20.23 -17.73 18.42
CA LEU A 565 -21.54 -17.10 18.59
C LEU A 565 -22.53 -18.12 19.14
N VAL A 566 -22.73 -18.12 20.45
CA VAL A 566 -23.51 -19.16 21.14
C VAL A 566 -25.01 -18.95 20.92
N GLY A 567 -25.68 -20.02 20.50
CA GLY A 567 -27.14 -20.02 20.28
C GLY A 567 -27.59 -19.40 18.95
N VAL A 568 -26.64 -18.99 18.11
CA VAL A 568 -26.89 -18.44 16.76
C VAL A 568 -26.82 -19.56 15.73
N THR A 569 -27.63 -19.48 14.67
CA THR A 569 -27.58 -20.36 13.50
C THR A 569 -27.14 -19.59 12.24
N LEU A 570 -26.56 -20.28 11.25
CA LEU A 570 -26.02 -19.61 10.05
C LEU A 570 -27.07 -18.78 9.28
N ASP A 571 -28.33 -19.20 9.28
CA ASP A 571 -29.45 -18.51 8.61
C ASP A 571 -29.90 -17.23 9.35
N GLN A 572 -29.41 -16.99 10.56
CA GLN A 572 -29.67 -15.77 11.32
C GLN A 572 -28.63 -14.67 11.06
N LEU A 573 -27.51 -15.01 10.41
CA LEU A 573 -26.39 -14.10 10.16
C LEU A 573 -26.53 -13.41 8.80
N HIS A 574 -26.14 -12.14 8.75
CA HIS A 574 -26.17 -11.33 7.54
C HIS A 574 -24.82 -10.62 7.31
N GLU A 575 -24.47 -10.35 6.05
CA GLU A 575 -23.19 -9.72 5.68
C GLU A 575 -22.94 -8.40 6.41
N SER A 576 -24.00 -7.62 6.68
CA SER A 576 -23.92 -6.32 7.36
C SER A 576 -23.45 -6.39 8.82
N GLN A 577 -23.40 -7.59 9.40
CA GLN A 577 -22.90 -7.84 10.75
C GLN A 577 -21.39 -8.09 10.79
N PHE A 578 -20.74 -8.20 9.63
CA PHE A 578 -19.32 -8.49 9.52
C PHE A 578 -18.62 -7.33 8.83
N VAL A 579 -17.70 -6.71 9.54
CA VAL A 579 -16.76 -5.74 8.99
C VAL A 579 -15.41 -6.40 8.96
N LEU A 580 -14.94 -6.72 7.76
CA LEU A 580 -13.68 -7.45 7.54
C LEU A 580 -12.66 -6.48 6.95
N ALA A 581 -11.52 -6.37 7.63
CA ALA A 581 -10.32 -5.70 7.18
C ALA A 581 -9.44 -6.63 6.36
#